data_AF-A0A7C4YH90-F1
#
_entry.id   AF-A0A7C4YH90-F1
#
_cell.length_a   1.000
_cell.length_b   1.000
_cell.length_c   1.000
_cell.angle_alpha   90.00
_cell.angle_beta   90.00
_cell.angle_gamma   90.00
#
_symmetry.space_group_name_H-M   'P 1'
#
loop_
_entity.id
_entity.type
_entity.pdbx_description
1 polymer ?
#
loop_
_entity_poly.entity_id
_entity_poly.type
_entity_poly.pdbx_seq_one_letter_code
_entity_poly.pdbx_strand_id
1 'polypeptide(L)'
;MLIKRLKRLIEIKEKKKEEKERLLKEVMESIKRTEKEIKKAREDYENAHKSLSRGIIEGGDFSQLKDYLFYLEEKEIELEKEKLGLSKRANELKKEILLIYREIRKLEILRDKALSAERKEELKKLQKRLDESALRSKENLL
;
A
#
# COMPACT_ATOMS: atom_id res chain seq x y z
N MET A 1 -2.33 -24.05 -20.98
CA MET A 1 -1.91 -24.24 -19.55
C MET A 1 -1.22 -23.00 -18.97
N LEU A 2 -0.26 -22.40 -19.69
CA LEU A 2 0.49 -21.20 -19.26
C LEU A 2 -0.39 -19.98 -18.93
N ILE A 3 -1.37 -19.64 -19.77
CA ILE A 3 -2.25 -18.48 -19.57
C ILE A 3 -3.07 -18.62 -18.27
N LYS A 4 -3.60 -19.81 -17.97
CA LYS A 4 -4.31 -20.09 -16.71
C LYS A 4 -3.39 -19.87 -15.51
N ARG A 5 -2.12 -20.31 -15.60
CA ARG A 5 -1.11 -20.09 -14.55
C ARG A 5 -0.80 -18.60 -14.35
N LEU A 6 -0.64 -17.84 -15.44
CA LEU A 6 -0.38 -16.40 -15.38
C LEU A 6 -1.56 -15.64 -14.77
N LYS A 7 -2.81 -15.97 -15.14
CA LYS A 7 -4.01 -15.40 -14.50
C LYS A 7 -4.02 -15.63 -12.99
N ARG A 8 -3.78 -16.87 -12.56
CA ARG A 8 -3.73 -17.21 -11.12
C ARG A 8 -2.62 -16.44 -10.38
N LEU A 9 -1.45 -16.24 -11.01
CA LEU A 9 -0.37 -15.46 -10.41
C LEU A 9 -0.74 -13.97 -10.28
N ILE A 10 -1.43 -13.40 -11.26
CA ILE A 10 -1.95 -12.04 -11.20
C ILE A 10 -2.93 -11.91 -10.03
N GLU A 11 -3.93 -12.80 -9.94
CA GLU A 11 -4.93 -12.79 -8.86
C GLU A 11 -4.29 -12.87 -7.46
N ILE A 12 -3.27 -13.71 -7.29
CA ILE A 12 -2.54 -13.81 -6.01
C ILE A 12 -1.82 -12.49 -5.69
N LYS A 13 -1.20 -11.85 -6.69
CA LYS A 13 -0.50 -10.58 -6.51
C LYS A 13 -1.47 -9.43 -6.23
N GLU A 14 -2.64 -9.41 -6.87
CA GLU A 14 -3.72 -8.45 -6.60
C GLU A 14 -4.21 -8.56 -5.16
N LYS A 15 -4.49 -9.77 -4.66
CA LYS A 15 -4.87 -9.96 -3.26
C LYS A 15 -3.80 -9.47 -2.28
N LYS A 16 -2.52 -9.75 -2.58
CA LYS A 16 -1.40 -9.24 -1.77
C LYS A 16 -1.32 -7.71 -1.80
N LYS A 17 -1.64 -7.09 -2.94
CA LYS A 17 -1.69 -5.64 -3.09
C LYS A 17 -2.78 -5.04 -2.22
N GLU A 18 -4.00 -5.59 -2.30
CA GLU A 18 -5.16 -5.15 -1.51
C GLU A 18 -4.88 -5.24 -0.01
N GLU A 19 -4.26 -6.35 0.44
CA GLU A 19 -3.84 -6.51 1.83
C GLU A 19 -2.88 -5.39 2.26
N LYS A 20 -1.89 -5.06 1.43
CA LYS A 20 -0.92 -3.99 1.72
C LYS A 20 -1.54 -2.60 1.68
N GLU A 21 -2.48 -2.36 0.77
CA GLU A 21 -3.25 -1.12 0.71
C GLU A 21 -4.12 -0.94 1.97
N ARG A 22 -4.72 -2.02 2.48
CA ARG A 22 -5.44 -2.01 3.76
C ARG A 22 -4.52 -1.67 4.94
N LEU A 23 -3.37 -2.35 5.04
CA LEU A 23 -2.38 -2.06 6.08
C LEU A 23 -1.87 -0.61 6.01
N LEU A 24 -1.66 -0.08 4.80
CA LEU A 24 -1.26 1.32 4.63
C LEU A 24 -2.36 2.27 5.14
N LYS A 25 -3.63 1.97 4.85
CA LYS A 25 -4.75 2.76 5.36
C LYS A 25 -4.79 2.78 6.89
N GLU A 26 -4.65 1.62 7.53
CA GLU A 26 -4.61 1.49 8.99
C GLU A 26 -3.45 2.30 9.60
N VAL A 27 -2.25 2.22 9.01
CA VAL A 27 -1.09 3.00 9.47
C VAL A 27 -1.34 4.51 9.30
N MET A 28 -1.92 4.94 8.19
CA MET A 28 -2.27 6.35 7.97
C MET A 28 -3.33 6.86 8.95
N GLU A 29 -4.28 6.02 9.35
CA GLU A 29 -5.25 6.34 10.40
C GLU A 29 -4.58 6.46 11.77
N SER A 30 -3.62 5.58 12.09
CA SER A 30 -2.82 5.71 13.31
C SER A 30 -2.00 7.00 13.33
N ILE A 31 -1.33 7.37 12.24
CA ILE A 31 -0.61 8.65 12.14
C ILE A 31 -1.55 9.82 12.46
N LYS A 32 -2.75 9.84 11.89
CA LYS A 32 -3.75 10.90 12.16
C LYS A 32 -4.20 10.93 13.62
N ARG A 33 -4.27 9.78 14.31
CA ARG A 33 -4.58 9.71 15.74
C ARG A 33 -3.43 10.30 16.55
N THR A 34 -2.20 9.86 16.31
CA THR A 34 -0.99 10.38 16.97
C THR A 34 -0.85 11.90 16.77
N GLU A 35 -1.14 12.42 15.57
CA GLU A 35 -1.13 13.86 15.30
C GLU A 35 -2.15 14.65 16.13
N LYS A 36 -3.35 14.09 16.34
CA LYS A 36 -4.36 14.70 17.22
C LYS A 36 -3.91 14.69 18.67
N GLU A 37 -3.26 13.62 19.12
CA GLU A 37 -2.73 13.51 20.47
C GLU A 37 -1.58 14.49 20.72
N ILE A 38 -0.68 14.67 19.75
CA ILE A 38 0.39 15.70 19.80
C ILE A 38 -0.23 17.09 19.92
N LYS A 39 -1.24 17.40 19.09
CA LYS A 39 -1.93 18.70 19.14
C LYS A 39 -2.56 18.93 20.51
N LYS A 40 -3.21 17.92 21.08
CA LYS A 40 -3.80 18.00 22.41
C LYS A 40 -2.74 18.20 23.49
N ALA A 41 -1.64 17.45 23.46
CA ALA A 41 -0.54 17.61 24.42
C ALA A 41 0.04 19.03 24.39
N ARG A 42 0.20 19.62 23.20
CA ARG A 42 0.64 21.01 23.03
C ARG A 42 -0.36 22.03 23.58
N GLU A 43 -1.66 21.82 23.34
CA GLU A 43 -2.72 22.68 23.88
C GLU A 43 -2.78 22.59 25.41
N ASP A 44 -2.68 21.38 25.97
CA ASP A 44 -2.63 21.15 27.41
C ASP A 44 -1.38 21.83 28.03
N TYR A 45 -0.23 21.75 27.36
CA TYR A 45 1.01 22.41 27.79
C TYR A 45 0.86 23.92 27.82
N GLU A 46 0.35 24.51 26.74
CA GLU A 46 0.15 25.96 26.65
C GLU A 46 -0.81 26.47 27.74
N ASN A 47 -1.88 25.71 28.03
CA ASN A 47 -2.84 26.04 29.08
C ASN A 47 -2.22 25.94 30.49
N ALA A 48 -1.46 24.88 30.77
CA ALA A 48 -0.74 24.70 32.03
C ALA A 48 0.33 25.80 32.22
N HIS A 49 1.08 26.12 31.17
CA HIS A 49 2.10 27.18 31.19
C HIS A 49 1.48 28.57 31.41
N LYS A 50 0.36 28.88 30.75
CA LYS A 50 -0.39 30.12 31.00
C LYS A 50 -0.89 30.22 32.44
N SER A 51 -1.31 29.11 33.03
CA SER A 51 -1.75 29.06 34.42
C SER A 51 -0.60 29.40 35.37
N LEU A 52 0.58 28.80 35.15
CA LEU A 52 1.82 29.14 35.86
C LEU A 52 2.20 30.62 35.73
N SER A 53 2.04 31.18 34.53
CA SER A 53 2.41 32.57 34.24
C SER A 53 1.48 33.62 34.89
N ARG A 54 0.28 33.23 35.34
CA ARG A 54 -0.71 34.16 35.93
C ARG A 54 -0.56 34.38 37.44
N GLY A 55 0.39 33.70 38.10
CA GLY A 55 0.96 34.16 39.37
C GLY A 55 0.10 34.06 40.64
N ILE A 56 -0.98 33.26 40.65
CA ILE A 56 -1.75 32.96 41.88
C ILE A 56 -1.74 31.45 42.08
N ILE A 57 -0.59 30.90 42.46
CA ILE A 57 -0.41 29.46 42.66
C ILE A 57 0.35 29.27 43.97
N GLU A 58 -0.23 28.50 44.89
CA GLU A 58 0.44 28.12 46.15
C GLU A 58 1.61 27.17 45.86
N GLY A 59 2.64 27.15 46.71
CA GLY A 59 3.90 26.45 46.41
C GLY A 59 3.76 24.94 46.08
N GLY A 60 2.74 24.27 46.63
CA GLY A 60 2.43 22.86 46.30
C GLY A 60 1.85 22.68 44.89
N ASP A 61 0.90 23.54 44.51
CA ASP A 61 0.29 23.54 43.18
C ASP A 61 1.30 23.90 42.10
N PHE A 62 2.29 24.74 42.42
CA PHE A 62 3.38 25.09 41.51
C PHE A 62 4.25 23.89 41.14
N SER A 63 4.63 23.07 42.14
CA SER A 63 5.44 21.87 41.89
C SER A 63 4.68 20.87 41.02
N GLN A 64 3.39 20.64 41.31
CA GLN A 64 2.56 19.71 40.54
C GLN A 64 2.38 20.17 39.08
N LEU A 65 2.15 21.46 38.86
CA LEU A 65 2.05 22.03 37.51
C LEU A 65 3.37 21.93 36.74
N LYS A 66 4.50 22.12 37.41
CA LYS A 66 5.82 21.96 36.79
C LYS A 66 6.08 20.51 36.38
N ASP A 67 5.80 19.55 37.25
CA ASP A 67 5.94 18.12 36.94
C ASP A 67 5.00 17.71 35.81
N TYR A 68 3.79 18.26 35.78
CA TYR A 68 2.85 18.05 34.69
C TYR A 68 3.33 18.63 33.34
N LEU A 69 3.96 19.81 33.34
CA LEU A 69 4.57 20.36 32.12
C LEU A 69 5.69 19.45 31.59
N PHE A 70 6.58 18.96 32.46
CA PHE A 70 7.61 18.01 32.04
C PHE A 70 7.02 16.73 31.47
N TYR A 71 6.00 16.18 32.11
CA TYR A 71 5.28 15.01 31.61
C TYR A 71 4.70 15.25 30.21
N LEU A 72 4.12 16.43 29.96
CA LEU A 72 3.56 16.78 28.65
C LEU A 72 4.66 16.93 27.57
N GLU A 73 5.81 17.50 27.92
CA GLU A 73 6.97 17.58 27.02
C GLU A 73 7.51 16.19 26.66
N GLU A 74 7.71 15.34 27.66
CA GLU A 74 8.15 13.95 27.45
C GLU A 74 7.16 13.17 26.57
N LYS A 75 5.87 13.31 26.87
CA LYS A 75 4.80 12.70 26.08
C LYS A 75 4.79 13.18 24.64
N GLU A 76 4.98 14.49 24.40
CA GLU A 76 5.06 15.02 23.04
C GLU A 76 6.25 14.41 22.28
N ILE A 77 7.42 14.31 22.92
CA ILE A 77 8.61 13.70 22.33
C ILE A 77 8.36 12.23 21.97
N GLU A 78 7.69 11.47 22.84
CA GLU A 78 7.32 10.08 22.58
C GLU A 78 6.36 9.94 21.40
N LEU A 79 5.31 10.77 21.35
CA LEU A 79 4.34 10.77 20.26
C LEU A 79 4.97 11.18 18.92
N GLU A 80 5.90 12.14 18.90
CA GLU A 80 6.64 12.51 17.69
C GLU A 80 7.55 11.36 17.20
N LYS A 81 8.19 10.62 18.13
CA LYS A 81 8.95 9.40 17.79
C LYS A 81 8.05 8.32 17.20
N GLU A 82 6.87 8.09 17.79
CA GLU A 82 5.88 7.13 17.29
C GLU A 82 5.43 7.52 15.88
N LYS A 83 5.04 8.80 15.68
CA LYS A 83 4.64 9.34 14.38
C LYS A 83 5.73 9.15 13.33
N LEU A 84 7.00 9.36 13.69
CA LEU A 84 8.13 9.11 12.79
C LEU A 84 8.24 7.62 12.41
N GLY A 85 8.09 6.72 13.39
CA GLY A 85 8.08 5.28 13.16
C GLY A 85 6.95 4.84 12.22
N LEU A 86 5.73 5.29 12.47
CA LEU A 86 4.57 5.04 11.60
C LEU A 86 4.78 5.60 10.19
N SER A 87 5.37 6.80 10.07
CA SER A 87 5.66 7.44 8.77
C SER A 87 6.68 6.65 7.96
N LYS A 88 7.74 6.14 8.61
CA LYS A 88 8.69 5.21 7.97
C LYS A 88 7.99 3.96 7.48
N ARG A 89 7.13 3.36 8.32
CA ARG A 89 6.36 2.17 7.96
C ARG A 89 5.41 2.41 6.78
N ALA A 90 4.73 3.56 6.76
CA ALA A 90 3.87 3.95 5.64
C ALA A 90 4.66 4.07 4.32
N ASN A 91 5.88 4.63 4.38
CA ASN A 91 6.75 4.76 3.21
C ASN A 91 7.26 3.40 2.71
N GLU A 92 7.56 2.46 3.60
CA GLU A 92 7.90 1.08 3.22
C GLU A 92 6.72 0.39 2.51
N LEU A 93 5.52 0.48 3.08
CA LEU A 93 4.32 -0.10 2.48
C LEU A 93 4.04 0.48 1.09
N LYS A 94 4.20 1.80 0.91
CA LYS A 94 4.07 2.44 -0.42
C LYS A 94 5.08 1.88 -1.43
N LYS A 95 6.33 1.66 -1.02
CA LYS A 95 7.36 1.04 -1.87
C LYS A 95 6.99 -0.41 -2.23
N GLU A 96 6.55 -1.20 -1.25
CA GLU A 96 6.10 -2.58 -1.48
C GLU A 96 4.92 -2.64 -2.46
N ILE A 97 3.91 -1.79 -2.29
CA ILE A 97 2.76 -1.68 -3.19
C ILE A 97 3.21 -1.35 -4.62
N LEU A 98 4.11 -0.38 -4.78
CA LEU A 98 4.65 0.00 -6.09
C LEU A 98 5.37 -1.17 -6.78
N LEU A 99 6.14 -1.96 -6.03
CA LEU A 99 6.79 -3.15 -6.55
C LEU A 99 5.76 -4.19 -7.03
N ILE A 100 4.71 -4.43 -6.23
CA ILE A 100 3.63 -5.35 -6.61
C ILE A 100 2.92 -4.87 -7.88
N TYR A 101 2.62 -3.57 -8.02
CA TYR A 101 2.07 -3.01 -9.25
C TYR A 101 2.94 -3.29 -10.47
N ARG A 102 4.27 -3.08 -10.35
CA ARG A 102 5.22 -3.37 -11.43
C ARG A 102 5.25 -4.86 -11.79
N GLU A 103 5.17 -5.74 -10.81
CA GLU A 103 5.12 -7.19 -11.03
C GLU A 103 3.83 -7.63 -11.72
N ILE A 104 2.67 -7.14 -11.27
CA ILE A 104 1.38 -7.39 -11.93
C ILE A 104 1.47 -6.96 -13.40
N ARG A 105 1.97 -5.75 -13.67
CA ARG A 105 2.10 -5.25 -15.04
C ARG A 105 2.97 -6.14 -15.92
N LYS A 106 4.08 -6.66 -15.39
CA LYS A 106 4.92 -7.63 -16.11
C LYS A 106 4.17 -8.93 -16.41
N LEU A 107 3.40 -9.44 -15.46
CA LEU A 107 2.60 -10.66 -15.63
C LEU A 107 1.49 -10.47 -16.68
N GLU A 108 0.84 -9.31 -16.71
CA GLU A 108 -0.14 -8.96 -17.75
C GLU A 108 0.48 -8.98 -19.14
N ILE A 109 1.63 -8.33 -19.32
CA ILE A 109 2.36 -8.31 -20.59
C ILE A 109 2.71 -9.73 -21.04
N LEU A 110 3.17 -10.59 -20.12
CA LEU A 110 3.48 -11.99 -20.43
C LEU A 110 2.22 -12.78 -20.82
N ARG A 111 1.10 -12.54 -20.14
CA ARG A 111 -0.18 -13.17 -20.44
C ARG A 111 -0.66 -12.79 -21.84
N ASP A 112 -0.58 -11.51 -22.19
CA ASP A 112 -1.04 -11.01 -23.48
C ASP A 112 -0.16 -11.51 -24.62
N LYS A 113 1.16 -11.61 -24.40
CA LYS A 113 2.08 -12.27 -25.34
C LYS A 113 1.75 -13.74 -25.53
N ALA A 114 1.45 -14.47 -24.44
CA ALA A 114 1.08 -15.88 -24.51
C ALA A 114 -0.25 -16.08 -25.27
N LEU A 115 -1.24 -15.22 -25.05
CA LEU A 115 -2.50 -15.23 -25.78
C LEU A 115 -2.31 -14.97 -27.28
N SER A 116 -1.47 -13.99 -27.63
CA SER A 116 -1.14 -13.70 -29.02
C SER A 116 -0.46 -14.88 -29.71
N ALA A 117 0.47 -15.56 -29.02
CA ALA A 117 1.14 -16.74 -29.53
C ALA A 117 0.18 -17.93 -29.75
N GLU A 118 -0.72 -18.19 -28.80
CA GLU A 118 -1.74 -19.25 -28.91
C GLU A 118 -2.66 -19.01 -30.12
N ARG A 119 -3.16 -17.77 -30.30
CA ARG A 119 -3.97 -17.40 -31.47
C ARG A 119 -3.24 -17.58 -32.79
N LYS A 120 -1.96 -17.17 -32.86
CA LYS A 120 -1.15 -17.35 -34.08
C LYS A 120 -0.97 -18.81 -34.42
N GLU A 121 -0.75 -19.66 -33.41
CA GLU A 121 -0.61 -21.10 -33.60
C GLU A 121 -1.91 -21.76 -34.06
N GLU A 122 -3.06 -21.36 -33.49
CA GLU A 122 -4.37 -21.82 -33.96
C GLU A 122 -4.65 -21.42 -35.40
N LEU A 123 -4.34 -20.18 -35.78
CA LEU A 123 -4.50 -19.70 -37.16
C LEU A 123 -3.63 -20.49 -38.14
N LYS A 124 -2.36 -20.77 -37.79
CA LYS A 124 -1.47 -21.60 -38.61
C LYS A 124 -2.01 -23.02 -38.80
N LYS A 125 -2.54 -23.63 -37.73
CA LYS A 125 -3.17 -24.96 -37.79
C LYS A 125 -4.41 -24.96 -38.67
N LEU A 126 -5.25 -23.93 -38.56
CA LEU A 126 -6.46 -23.79 -39.38
C LEU A 126 -6.10 -23.62 -40.86
N GLN A 127 -5.15 -22.72 -41.16
CA GLN A 127 -4.67 -22.49 -42.52
C GLN A 127 -4.13 -23.78 -43.14
N LYS A 128 -3.27 -24.51 -42.42
CA LYS A 128 -2.74 -25.79 -42.90
C LYS A 128 -3.85 -26.80 -43.23
N ARG A 129 -4.89 -26.89 -42.40
CA ARG A 129 -6.05 -27.79 -42.67
C ARG A 129 -6.84 -27.36 -43.91
N LEU A 130 -7.03 -26.06 -44.11
CA LEU A 130 -7.72 -25.53 -45.29
C LEU A 130 -6.91 -25.81 -46.56
N ASP A 131 -5.60 -25.59 -46.52
CA ASP A 131 -4.70 -25.87 -47.64
C ASP A 131 -4.70 -27.37 -48.00
N GLU A 132 -4.61 -28.25 -47.00
CA GLU A 132 -4.70 -29.71 -47.19
C GLU A 132 -6.05 -30.13 -47.79
N SER A 133 -7.16 -29.52 -47.36
CA SER A 133 -8.49 -29.80 -47.91
C SER A 133 -8.65 -29.30 -49.35
N ALA A 134 -8.08 -28.14 -49.67
CA ALA A 134 -8.10 -27.56 -51.00
C ALA A 134 -7.31 -28.44 -51.99
N LEU A 135 -6.14 -28.95 -51.58
CA LEU A 135 -5.34 -29.88 -52.38
C LEU A 135 -6.11 -31.17 -52.71
N ARG A 136 -6.72 -31.81 -51.70
CA ARG A 136 -7.53 -33.03 -51.91
C ARG A 136 -8.74 -32.79 -52.82
N SER A 137 -9.39 -31.64 -52.68
CA SER A 137 -10.54 -31.30 -53.53
C SER A 137 -10.11 -31.10 -54.99
N LYS A 138 -8.90 -30.57 -55.21
CA LYS A 138 -8.31 -30.38 -56.53
C LYS A 138 -7.88 -31.70 -57.16
N GLU A 139 -7.37 -32.65 -56.37
CA GLU A 139 -7.04 -34.01 -56.83
C GLU A 139 -8.29 -34.82 -57.23
N ASN A 140 -9.43 -34.63 -56.57
CA ASN A 140 -10.69 -35.32 -56.89
C ASN A 140 -11.46 -34.73 -58.10
N LEU A 141 -11.02 -33.57 -58.61
CA LEU A 141 -11.63 -32.87 -59.76
C LEU A 141 -10.85 -33.07 -61.06
N LEU A 142 -9.74 -33.81 -61.02
CA LEU A 142 -8.91 -34.23 -62.15
C LEU A 142 -9.11 -35.72 -62.42
#